data_AF-A0A812SGX8-F1
#
_entry.id   AF-A0A812SGX8-F1
#
_cell.length_a   1.000
_cell.length_b   1.000
_cell.length_c   1.000
_cell.angle_alpha   90.00
_cell.angle_beta   90.00
_cell.angle_gamma   90.00
#
_symmetry.space_group_name_H-M   'P 1'
#
loop_
_entity.id
_entity.type
_entity.pdbx_description
1 polymer ?
#
loop_
_entity_poly.entity_id
_entity_poly.type
_entity_poly.pdbx_seq_one_letter_code
_entity_poly.pdbx_strand_id
1 'polypeptide(L)'
;MGKVKKAHLKSKKAKAKQAAKKKDEDANDVSLEPPKESRHEMKRRHAGERRALQATVADLKRQRKKLPKKSKKDDKKALTDEIKQMTDELRKRHAAELGGIGAQDAEDDDDAQEDDEEQMSEDV
;
A
#
# COMPACT_ATOMS: atom_id res chain seq x y z
N MET A 1 4.09 -46.76 -24.84
CA MET A 1 4.94 -45.57 -25.06
C MET A 1 4.29 -44.68 -26.12
N GLY A 2 3.44 -43.74 -25.70
CA GLY A 2 2.78 -42.78 -26.59
C GLY A 2 3.42 -41.40 -26.45
N LYS A 3 3.98 -40.87 -27.53
CA LYS A 3 4.60 -39.54 -27.59
C LYS A 3 3.52 -38.50 -27.89
N VAL A 4 3.05 -37.75 -26.89
CA VAL A 4 2.19 -36.56 -27.12
C VAL A 4 3.06 -35.30 -27.20
N LYS A 5 2.84 -34.54 -28.28
CA LYS A 5 3.69 -33.46 -28.78
C LYS A 5 3.51 -32.18 -27.96
N LYS A 6 4.63 -31.48 -27.75
CA LYS A 6 4.75 -30.12 -27.19
C LYS A 6 3.97 -29.08 -28.01
N ALA A 7 3.64 -28.00 -27.30
CA ALA A 7 3.35 -26.65 -27.78
C ALA A 7 1.92 -26.41 -28.30
N HIS A 8 1.12 -25.72 -27.48
CA HIS A 8 0.29 -24.62 -27.97
C HIS A 8 0.56 -23.39 -27.10
N LEU A 9 1.22 -22.45 -27.76
CA LEU A 9 1.60 -21.12 -27.33
C LEU A 9 0.38 -20.25 -27.02
N LYS A 10 0.51 -19.45 -25.95
CA LYS A 10 0.26 -18.00 -25.90
C LYS A 10 -0.84 -17.46 -26.85
N SER A 11 -1.97 -17.01 -26.28
CA SER A 11 -2.56 -15.67 -26.56
C SER A 11 -3.98 -15.52 -25.99
N LYS A 12 -4.13 -15.00 -24.77
CA LYS A 12 -5.36 -14.28 -24.35
C LYS A 12 -4.98 -13.09 -23.46
N LYS A 13 -4.29 -12.12 -24.04
CA LYS A 13 -4.22 -10.74 -23.57
C LYS A 13 -4.56 -9.84 -24.76
N ALA A 14 -5.32 -8.78 -24.48
CA ALA A 14 -5.81 -7.73 -25.38
C ALA A 14 -7.17 -7.99 -26.04
N LYS A 15 -8.22 -7.41 -25.42
CA LYS A 15 -9.15 -6.45 -26.06
C LYS A 15 -10.25 -6.04 -25.05
N ALA A 16 -9.98 -4.99 -24.27
CA ALA A 16 -11.01 -4.16 -23.65
C ALA A 16 -10.45 -2.73 -23.60
N LYS A 17 -10.43 -2.09 -24.77
CA LYS A 17 -10.17 -0.67 -24.95
C LYS A 17 -11.26 -0.14 -25.87
N GLN A 18 -11.90 0.94 -25.40
CA GLN A 18 -12.54 2.00 -26.18
C GLN A 18 -14.02 1.87 -26.56
N ALA A 19 -14.86 2.46 -25.71
CA ALA A 19 -15.98 3.33 -26.03
C ALA A 19 -16.15 4.25 -24.80
N ALA A 20 -16.41 5.56 -24.84
CA ALA A 20 -16.44 6.62 -25.83
C ALA A 20 -16.29 7.93 -25.00
N LYS A 21 -15.30 8.78 -25.29
CA LYS A 21 -15.45 10.08 -25.97
C LYS A 21 -16.31 11.13 -25.24
N LYS A 22 -15.58 12.07 -24.61
CA LYS A 22 -15.72 13.55 -24.66
C LYS A 22 -17.04 14.21 -24.24
N LYS A 23 -16.96 14.98 -23.16
CA LYS A 23 -17.27 16.42 -23.20
C LYS A 23 -16.13 17.18 -22.52
N ASP A 24 -15.31 17.84 -23.34
CA ASP A 24 -14.65 19.07 -22.95
C ASP A 24 -15.74 20.14 -22.83
N GLU A 25 -15.70 20.97 -21.80
CA GLU A 25 -15.83 22.44 -21.85
C GLU A 25 -15.82 22.99 -20.41
N ASP A 26 -15.02 24.04 -20.24
CA ASP A 26 -15.07 25.05 -19.18
C ASP A 26 -14.82 24.65 -17.72
N ALA A 27 -13.56 24.82 -17.29
CA ALA A 27 -13.23 25.76 -16.22
C ALA A 27 -11.71 25.87 -16.09
N ASN A 28 -11.14 26.89 -16.74
CA ASN A 28 -9.86 27.45 -16.36
C ASN A 28 -10.08 28.28 -15.09
N ASP A 29 -10.18 27.60 -13.94
CA ASP A 29 -10.10 28.23 -12.63
C ASP A 29 -8.80 27.75 -11.98
N VAL A 30 -7.76 28.57 -12.13
CA VAL A 30 -6.50 28.41 -11.41
C VAL A 30 -6.77 28.77 -9.95
N SER A 31 -7.45 27.87 -9.24
CA SER A 31 -7.51 27.91 -7.79
C SER A 31 -6.18 27.39 -7.26
N LEU A 32 -5.42 28.29 -6.64
CA LEU A 32 -4.16 28.04 -5.94
C LEU A 32 -4.35 27.25 -4.63
N GLU A 33 -5.43 26.47 -4.51
CA GLU A 33 -5.64 25.54 -3.41
C GLU A 33 -5.76 24.12 -3.98
N PRO A 34 -4.98 23.15 -3.45
CA PRO A 34 -5.10 21.77 -3.90
C PRO A 34 -6.56 21.32 -3.69
N PRO A 35 -7.20 20.69 -4.69
CA PRO A 35 -8.56 20.18 -4.52
C PRO A 35 -8.55 19.28 -3.28
N LYS A 36 -9.51 19.50 -2.38
CA LYS A 36 -9.70 18.64 -1.21
C LYS A 36 -9.85 17.21 -1.73
N GLU A 37 -8.82 16.38 -1.56
CA GLU A 37 -8.82 14.99 -2.02
C GLU A 37 -10.09 14.31 -1.51
N SER A 38 -10.80 13.56 -2.37
CA SER A 38 -11.94 12.77 -1.92
C SER A 38 -11.47 11.75 -0.88
N ARG A 39 -12.33 11.40 0.09
CA ARG A 39 -12.03 10.35 1.09
C ARG A 39 -11.51 9.05 0.46
N HIS A 40 -12.05 8.68 -0.70
CA HIS A 40 -11.58 7.52 -1.47
C HIS A 40 -10.15 7.70 -2.02
N GLU A 41 -9.82 8.89 -2.51
CA GLU A 41 -8.48 9.22 -3.02
C GLU A 41 -7.45 9.23 -1.88
N MET A 42 -7.83 9.79 -0.72
CA MET A 42 -7.02 9.76 0.49
C MET A 42 -6.76 8.33 0.98
N LYS A 43 -7.80 7.49 1.09
CA LYS A 43 -7.65 6.07 1.45
C LYS A 43 -6.72 5.33 0.47
N ARG A 44 -6.86 5.60 -0.84
CA ARG A 44 -6.00 5.01 -1.88
C ARG A 44 -4.55 5.46 -1.72
N ARG A 45 -4.31 6.74 -1.44
CA ARG A 45 -2.97 7.27 -1.15
C ARG A 45 -2.38 6.61 0.10
N HIS A 46 -3.14 6.55 1.19
CA HIS A 46 -2.72 5.89 2.44
C HIS A 46 -2.35 4.42 2.22
N ALA A 47 -3.13 3.68 1.42
CA ALA A 47 -2.81 2.29 1.07
C ALA A 47 -1.50 2.18 0.29
N GLY A 48 -1.24 3.09 -0.65
CA GLY A 48 0.04 3.18 -1.36
C GLY A 48 1.21 3.45 -0.42
N GLU A 49 1.06 4.40 0.50
CA GLU A 49 2.07 4.73 1.50
C GLU A 49 2.35 3.57 2.47
N ARG A 50 1.31 2.85 2.92
CA ARG A 50 1.46 1.64 3.74
C ARG A 50 2.24 0.56 3.00
N ARG A 51 1.93 0.30 1.73
CA ARG A 51 2.66 -0.69 0.91
C ARG A 51 4.13 -0.30 0.75
N ALA A 52 4.42 0.98 0.51
CA ALA A 52 5.79 1.47 0.43
C ALA A 52 6.53 1.29 1.76
N LEU A 53 5.89 1.63 2.89
CA LEU A 53 6.47 1.46 4.21
C LEU A 53 6.72 -0.02 4.55
N GLN A 54 5.80 -0.91 4.19
CA GLN A 54 5.97 -2.35 4.40
C GLN A 54 7.20 -2.91 3.70
N ALA A 55 7.51 -2.45 2.48
CA ALA A 55 8.73 -2.83 1.78
C ALA A 55 9.99 -2.42 2.57
N THR A 56 10.04 -1.17 3.03
CA THR A 56 11.14 -0.67 3.86
C THR A 56 11.25 -1.43 5.18
N VAL A 57 10.13 -1.71 5.86
CA VAL A 57 10.09 -2.48 7.11
C VAL A 57 10.58 -3.92 6.88
N ALA A 58 10.23 -4.55 5.76
CA ALA A 58 10.71 -5.88 5.41
C ALA A 58 12.25 -5.89 5.24
N ASP A 59 12.80 -4.88 4.58
CA ASP A 59 14.25 -4.73 4.42
C ASP A 59 14.97 -4.51 5.76
N LEU A 60 14.44 -3.64 6.63
CA LEU A 60 14.99 -3.42 7.96
C LEU A 60 14.90 -4.68 8.84
N LYS A 61 13.79 -5.43 8.76
CA LYS A 61 13.64 -6.73 9.44
C LYS A 61 14.67 -7.73 8.92
N ARG A 62 14.94 -7.75 7.61
CA ARG A 62 15.98 -8.61 7.00
C ARG A 62 17.38 -8.20 7.47
N GLN A 63 17.69 -6.91 7.53
CA GLN A 63 18.95 -6.42 8.08
C GLN A 63 19.10 -6.82 9.55
N ARG A 64 18.05 -6.63 10.35
CA ARG A 64 18.01 -7.03 11.76
C ARG A 64 18.23 -8.53 11.94
N LYS A 65 17.67 -9.38 11.07
CA LYS A 65 17.86 -10.84 11.10
C LYS A 65 19.32 -11.23 10.87
N LYS A 66 20.05 -10.50 10.01
CA LYS A 66 21.47 -10.75 9.69
C LYS A 66 22.43 -10.37 10.82
N LEU A 67 22.01 -9.51 11.76
CA LEU A 67 22.89 -9.07 12.84
C LEU A 67 23.05 -10.17 13.92
N PRO A 68 24.28 -10.47 14.40
CA PRO A 68 24.49 -11.43 15.48
C PRO A 68 24.03 -10.86 16.83
N LYS A 69 23.24 -11.65 17.59
CA LYS A 69 22.64 -11.21 18.87
C LYS A 69 23.69 -10.85 19.95
N LYS A 70 24.85 -11.51 19.94
CA LYS A 70 25.88 -11.38 20.98
C LYS A 70 26.76 -10.13 20.83
N SER A 71 27.03 -9.71 19.60
CA SER A 71 27.96 -8.59 19.32
C SER A 71 27.24 -7.31 18.92
N LYS A 72 26.05 -7.39 18.31
CA LYS A 72 25.33 -6.23 17.75
C LYS A 72 23.93 -6.10 18.34
N LYS A 73 23.86 -6.08 19.67
CA LYS A 73 22.60 -5.97 20.42
C LYS A 73 21.97 -4.58 20.24
N ASP A 74 22.78 -3.54 20.29
CA ASP A 74 22.30 -2.16 20.20
C ASP A 74 21.84 -1.82 18.78
N ASP A 75 22.58 -2.23 17.75
CA ASP A 75 22.15 -2.12 16.35
C ASP A 75 20.80 -2.82 16.11
N LYS A 76 20.59 -4.00 16.73
CA LYS A 76 19.31 -4.71 16.64
C LYS A 76 18.16 -3.95 17.30
N LYS A 77 18.43 -3.24 18.39
CA LYS A 77 17.44 -2.39 19.05
C LYS A 77 17.15 -1.16 18.19
N ALA A 78 18.18 -0.49 17.70
CA ALA A 78 18.06 0.67 16.82
C ALA A 78 17.16 0.37 15.61
N LEU A 79 17.40 -0.74 14.91
CA LEU A 79 16.52 -1.16 13.80
C LEU A 79 15.09 -1.49 14.23
N THR A 80 14.89 -1.98 15.46
CA THR A 80 13.54 -2.24 15.99
C THR A 80 12.82 -0.94 16.29
N ASP A 81 13.52 0.02 16.89
CA ASP A 81 12.98 1.32 17.28
C ASP A 81 12.69 2.17 16.04
N GLU A 82 13.54 2.11 15.01
CA GLU A 82 13.33 2.74 13.71
C GLU A 82 12.07 2.20 13.00
N ILE A 83 11.88 0.87 12.98
CA ILE A 83 10.66 0.27 12.42
C ILE A 83 9.42 0.80 13.15
N LYS A 84 9.43 0.82 14.48
CA LYS A 84 8.30 1.30 15.29
C LYS A 84 8.02 2.77 15.02
N GLN A 85 9.06 3.61 15.03
CA GLN A 85 8.94 5.03 14.80
C GLN A 85 8.26 5.30 13.45
N MET A 86 8.74 4.68 12.37
CA MET A 86 8.14 4.89 11.05
C MET A 86 6.69 4.41 10.97
N THR A 87 6.35 3.28 11.59
CA THR A 87 4.97 2.77 11.61
C THR A 87 4.03 3.67 12.42
N ASP A 88 4.50 4.16 13.56
CA ASP A 88 3.70 5.01 14.45
C ASP A 88 3.51 6.40 13.84
N GLU A 89 4.55 6.95 13.20
CA GLU A 89 4.46 8.23 12.49
C GLU A 89 3.49 8.18 11.32
N LEU A 90 3.54 7.11 10.51
CA LEU A 90 2.61 6.97 9.38
C LEU A 90 1.18 6.79 9.87
N ARG A 91 0.98 5.94 10.89
CA ARG A 91 -0.34 5.74 11.51
C ARG A 91 -0.90 7.04 12.09
N LYS A 92 -0.07 7.81 12.80
CA LYS A 92 -0.46 9.10 13.38
C LYS A 92 -0.87 10.11 12.30
N ARG A 93 -0.12 10.16 11.18
CA ARG A 93 -0.47 11.01 10.03
C ARG A 93 -1.80 10.61 9.41
N HIS A 94 -1.97 9.32 9.07
CA HIS A 94 -3.22 8.83 8.48
C HIS A 94 -4.42 9.02 9.42
N ALA A 95 -4.25 8.80 10.71
CA ALA A 95 -5.30 9.02 11.71
C ALA A 95 -5.69 10.49 11.85
N ALA A 96 -4.72 11.41 11.81
CA ALA A 96 -4.99 12.85 11.84
C ALA A 96 -5.71 13.32 10.58
N GLU A 97 -5.33 12.79 9.41
CA GLU A 97 -5.95 13.12 8.13
C GLU A 97 -7.39 12.61 8.03
N LEU A 98 -7.68 11.39 8.53
CA LEU A 98 -9.04 10.85 8.58
C LEU A 98 -9.90 11.53 9.66
N GLY A 99 -9.33 11.82 10.83
CA GLY A 99 -10.02 12.51 11.91
C GLY A 99 -10.39 13.96 11.57
N GLY A 100 -9.61 14.62 10.71
CA GLY A 100 -9.93 15.95 10.19
C GLY A 100 -11.09 15.99 9.19
N ILE A 101 -11.46 14.85 8.60
CA ILE A 101 -12.56 14.73 7.63
C ILE A 101 -13.87 14.25 8.29
N GLY A 102 -13.78 13.62 9.45
CA GLY A 102 -14.89 12.94 10.12
C GLY A 102 -15.93 13.80 10.85
N ALA A 103 -16.08 15.09 10.52
CA ALA A 103 -17.18 15.91 11.06
C ALA A 103 -18.28 16.23 10.02
N GLN A 104 -18.13 15.80 8.77
CA GLN A 104 -19.11 16.12 7.70
C GLN A 104 -19.74 14.92 7.00
N ASP A 105 -19.13 13.74 6.99
CA ASP A 105 -19.69 12.55 6.32
C ASP A 105 -19.69 11.34 7.26
N ALA A 106 -20.63 11.35 8.21
CA ALA A 106 -20.91 10.23 9.09
C ALA A 106 -22.00 9.32 8.48
N GLU A 107 -21.90 8.97 7.20
CA GLU A 107 -22.67 7.87 6.61
C GLU A 107 -21.73 7.14 5.64
N ASP A 108 -21.73 5.81 5.69
CA ASP A 108 -20.87 4.87 4.94
C ASP A 108 -19.38 4.78 5.37
N ASP A 109 -19.07 3.81 6.23
CA ASP A 109 -17.96 2.88 5.97
C ASP A 109 -18.06 1.68 6.93
N ASP A 110 -18.91 0.75 6.52
CA ASP A 110 -18.80 -0.68 6.82
C ASP A 110 -17.64 -1.21 5.95
N ASP A 111 -16.40 -1.00 6.37
CA ASP A 111 -15.21 -1.53 5.68
C ASP A 111 -14.41 -2.37 6.67
N ALA A 112 -14.82 -3.63 6.74
CA ALA A 112 -14.15 -4.71 7.43
C ALA A 112 -12.65 -4.72 7.12
N GLN A 113 -11.83 -4.37 8.10
CA GLN A 113 -10.43 -4.76 8.08
C GLN A 113 -10.36 -6.26 8.36
N GLU A 114 -10.55 -7.06 7.31
CA GLU A 114 -10.00 -8.42 7.27
C GLU A 114 -8.48 -8.29 7.32
N ASP A 115 -7.96 -8.52 8.53
CA ASP A 115 -6.55 -8.75 8.82
C ASP A 115 -6.16 -10.08 8.17
N ASP A 116 -5.94 -10.04 6.84
CA ASP A 116 -5.39 -11.13 6.05
C ASP A 116 -3.90 -11.30 6.39
N GLU A 117 -3.63 -11.76 7.62
CA GLU A 117 -2.33 -12.31 8.03
C GLU A 117 -2.20 -13.79 7.59
N GLU A 118 -2.68 -14.17 6.40
CA GLU A 118 -2.43 -15.51 5.85
C GLU A 118 -0.98 -15.63 5.30
N GLN A 119 -0.18 -16.34 6.08
CA GLN A 119 0.78 -17.36 5.62
C GLN A 119 1.89 -16.90 4.66
N MET A 120 2.91 -16.23 5.21
CA MET A 120 4.27 -16.37 4.65
C MET A 120 4.94 -17.57 5.28
N SER A 121 4.83 -18.69 4.56
CA SER A 121 5.37 -20.01 4.85
C SER A 121 6.83 -19.96 5.32
N GLU A 122 7.03 -20.63 6.43
CA GLU A 122 8.30 -21.13 6.94
C GLU A 122 8.80 -22.23 6.01
N ASP A 123 9.64 -21.89 5.03
CA ASP A 123 10.43 -22.87 4.29
C ASP A 123 11.86 -22.89 4.85
N VAL A 124 12.09 -23.96 5.62
CA VAL A 124 13.32 -24.71 5.99
C VAL A 124 14.67 -24.11 5.57
#